data_AF-A0A8J4GFZ1-F1
#
_entry.id   AF-A0A8J4GFZ1-F1
#
_cell.length_a   1.000
_cell.length_b   1.000
_cell.length_c   1.000
_cell.angle_alpha   90.00
_cell.angle_beta   90.00
_cell.angle_gamma   90.00
#
_symmetry.space_group_name_H-M   'P 1'
#
loop_
_entity.id
_entity.type
_entity.pdbx_description
1 polymer ?
#
loop_
_entity_poly.entity_id
_entity_poly.type
_entity_poly.pdbx_seq_one_letter_code
_entity_poly.pdbx_strand_id
1 'polypeptide(L)'
;MAAVQDVPRLVLQAILASQSPQALPQQRKEAVAFLEQLKRADVTSVFSACATLISIQQLAQQYGALLQPTDVVGVRLAAYQLIIDAVRNRWRELSPDHRVAVTQLALQQFREAVAPAQDSAASALNAATGSFPERGKAAEFLAVVVRQQGAGAYTELMPQLMAGAAEGPIQAEMTCRVLLYISEDLTQFEVSGPGGAVGVSGDGATADTISPGSSGPADGPDVTSKRAFLSALTASATTVFPFLCEVLEQHFQAAQQLQSAPLPPAAGAAGGSGVTGAAAGGAGAGPAGAASSVASPEQQRRDQISAHVAALSAALGALGTWVEWVPMRRLALSSVLGACAFFVREGTTALRMQALDVLRQITWRKRGNESFADYSELMDGVGGALLGSTAALGLLLGPQDPLPPAMVRELGYGGSQADLGSRVLEVVEGLGEGHFRALSETSGRRAAFLAQLLTFTRHPYLRLSGGTLTLWQQLLREATPQHALAAGGGAAAPSGTGVGSGAGGGGSGQGSPGGSGGGGGAGGSGSSKGTTHGQQYSLPVDVVSELMRVLCGGMARVVPSADPGVNNVPDWCDSHAEYKEVVVSYRSQAKAILRLASSLAPEQALQAAAALLSSALTACAAPA
;
A
#
# COMPACT_ATOMS: atom_id res chain seq x y z
N MET A 1 -23.75 -29.81 41.21
CA MET A 1 -22.40 -29.19 41.26
C MET A 1 -21.32 -30.19 40.79
N ALA A 2 -21.40 -30.63 39.54
CA ALA A 2 -20.34 -31.37 38.84
C ALA A 2 -20.63 -31.21 37.34
N ALA A 3 -19.60 -30.90 36.54
CA ALA A 3 -19.63 -30.44 35.14
C ALA A 3 -19.91 -28.93 34.93
N VAL A 4 -19.01 -28.08 35.44
CA VAL A 4 -18.61 -26.91 34.62
C VAL A 4 -17.92 -27.53 33.40
N GLN A 5 -18.63 -27.52 32.28
CA GLN A 5 -18.17 -28.07 31.02
C GLN A 5 -16.81 -27.45 30.66
N ASP A 6 -15.91 -28.25 30.12
CA ASP A 6 -14.61 -27.82 29.63
C ASP A 6 -14.80 -26.84 28.45
N VAL A 7 -15.00 -25.54 28.77
CA VAL A 7 -15.31 -24.48 27.80
C VAL A 7 -14.31 -24.47 26.65
N PRO A 8 -12.97 -24.54 26.86
CA PRO A 8 -12.03 -24.62 25.75
C PRO A 8 -12.29 -25.79 24.79
N ARG A 9 -12.72 -26.96 25.32
CA ARG A 9 -13.09 -28.12 24.49
C ARG A 9 -14.34 -27.85 23.64
N LEU A 10 -15.36 -27.19 24.17
CA LEU A 10 -16.55 -26.84 23.40
C LEU A 10 -16.23 -25.83 22.29
N VAL A 11 -15.39 -24.84 22.61
CA VAL A 11 -14.89 -23.86 21.63
C VAL A 11 -14.08 -24.54 20.54
N LEU A 12 -13.19 -25.45 20.90
CA LEU A 12 -12.42 -26.27 19.95
C LEU A 12 -13.34 -27.04 19.00
N GLN A 13 -14.33 -27.75 19.53
CA GLN A 13 -15.29 -28.51 18.72
C GLN A 13 -16.10 -27.62 17.77
N ALA A 14 -16.53 -26.45 18.24
CA ALA A 14 -17.24 -25.49 17.41
C ALA A 14 -16.36 -24.94 16.29
N ILE A 15 -15.09 -24.64 16.56
CA ILE A 15 -14.13 -24.19 15.53
C ILE A 15 -13.95 -25.29 14.47
N LEU A 16 -13.65 -26.52 14.88
CA LEU A 16 -13.46 -27.65 13.96
C LEU A 16 -14.72 -27.93 13.13
N ALA A 17 -15.90 -27.91 13.75
CA ALA A 17 -17.16 -28.10 13.05
C ALA A 17 -17.46 -26.98 12.04
N SER A 18 -17.11 -25.73 12.37
CA SER A 18 -17.31 -24.57 11.48
C SER A 18 -16.40 -24.59 10.26
N GLN A 19 -15.16 -25.10 10.40
CA GLN A 19 -14.15 -25.14 9.35
C GLN A 19 -14.20 -26.42 8.51
N SER A 20 -14.81 -27.49 9.01
CA SER A 20 -14.87 -28.77 8.30
C SER A 20 -15.83 -28.74 7.11
N PRO A 21 -15.35 -29.03 5.88
CA PRO A 21 -16.23 -29.13 4.71
C PRO A 21 -17.16 -30.35 4.78
N GLN A 22 -16.79 -31.36 5.58
CA GLN A 22 -17.56 -32.59 5.77
C GLN A 22 -18.68 -32.44 6.81
N ALA A 23 -18.71 -31.35 7.57
CA ALA A 23 -19.76 -31.09 8.55
C ALA A 23 -21.10 -30.75 7.87
N LEU A 24 -22.19 -31.28 8.43
CA LEU A 24 -23.54 -30.99 7.95
C LEU A 24 -23.83 -29.47 8.03
N PRO A 25 -24.56 -28.88 7.06
CA PRO A 25 -24.85 -27.44 7.09
C PRO A 25 -25.50 -26.95 8.40
N GLN A 26 -26.34 -27.79 9.00
CA GLN A 26 -26.97 -27.50 10.29
C GLN A 26 -25.94 -27.45 11.44
N GLN A 27 -24.98 -28.38 11.47
CA GLN A 27 -23.92 -28.40 12.48
C GLN A 27 -23.00 -27.17 12.36
N ARG A 28 -22.66 -26.75 11.13
CA ARG A 28 -21.91 -25.53 10.89
C ARG A 28 -22.66 -24.29 11.40
N LYS A 29 -23.97 -24.21 11.15
CA LYS A 29 -24.82 -23.13 11.64
C LYS A 29 -24.86 -23.06 13.16
N GLU A 30 -25.02 -24.20 13.82
CA GLU A 30 -25.02 -24.30 15.29
C GLU A 30 -23.65 -23.94 15.88
N ALA A 31 -22.56 -24.40 15.28
CA ALA A 31 -21.20 -24.06 15.69
C ALA A 31 -20.93 -22.55 15.59
N VAL A 32 -21.29 -21.91 14.47
CA VAL A 32 -21.15 -20.45 14.31
C VAL A 32 -22.03 -19.69 15.31
N ALA A 33 -23.28 -20.13 15.51
CA ALA A 33 -24.16 -19.53 16.51
C ALA A 33 -23.58 -19.63 17.93
N PHE A 34 -22.97 -20.76 18.27
CA PHE A 34 -22.27 -20.93 19.54
C PHE A 34 -21.06 -20.00 19.68
N LEU A 35 -20.22 -19.86 18.66
CA LEU A 35 -19.08 -18.93 18.68
C LEU A 35 -19.54 -17.47 18.83
N GLU A 36 -20.66 -17.10 18.20
CA GLU A 36 -21.27 -15.78 18.35
C GLU A 36 -21.90 -15.56 19.74
N GLN A 37 -22.43 -16.60 20.37
CA GLN A 37 -22.87 -16.55 21.76
C GLN A 37 -21.67 -16.41 22.72
N LEU A 38 -20.57 -17.13 22.45
CA LEU A 38 -19.34 -17.04 23.22
C LEU A 38 -18.77 -15.62 23.21
N LYS A 39 -18.77 -14.92 22.07
CA LYS A 39 -18.36 -13.51 21.98
C LYS A 39 -19.14 -12.58 22.94
N ARG A 40 -20.37 -12.96 23.30
CA ARG A 40 -21.26 -12.24 24.24
C ARG A 40 -21.25 -12.79 25.67
N ALA A 41 -20.58 -13.92 25.91
CA ALA A 41 -20.50 -14.56 27.22
C ALA A 41 -19.61 -13.76 28.19
N ASP A 42 -19.41 -14.26 29.41
CA ASP A 42 -18.49 -13.65 30.36
C ASP A 42 -17.07 -13.51 29.76
N VAL A 43 -16.49 -12.32 29.84
CA VAL A 43 -15.20 -11.99 29.24
C VAL A 43 -14.11 -12.93 29.74
N THR A 44 -14.08 -13.18 31.05
CA THR A 44 -13.06 -14.03 31.68
C THR A 44 -13.06 -15.44 31.08
N SER A 45 -14.25 -15.99 30.82
CA SER A 45 -14.41 -17.30 30.18
C SER A 45 -13.90 -17.33 28.73
N VAL A 46 -14.13 -16.27 27.95
CA VAL A 46 -13.64 -16.15 26.57
C VAL A 46 -12.11 -16.10 26.55
N PHE A 47 -11.52 -15.25 27.38
CA PHE A 47 -10.06 -15.11 27.47
C PHE A 47 -9.40 -16.38 27.95
N SER A 48 -9.95 -17.03 28.99
CA SER A 48 -9.41 -18.30 29.48
C SER A 48 -9.48 -19.40 28.42
N ALA A 49 -10.60 -19.53 27.71
CA ALA A 49 -10.74 -20.53 26.65
C ALA A 49 -9.78 -20.26 25.49
N CYS A 50 -9.68 -19.01 25.04
CA CYS A 50 -8.78 -18.66 23.93
C CYS A 50 -7.30 -18.77 24.32
N ALA A 51 -6.93 -18.43 25.55
CA ALA A 51 -5.54 -18.56 26.04
C ALA A 51 -5.05 -20.02 25.94
N THR A 52 -5.90 -20.97 26.35
CA THR A 52 -5.62 -22.41 26.23
C THR A 52 -5.46 -22.86 24.78
N LEU A 53 -6.33 -22.37 23.89
CA LEU A 53 -6.33 -22.79 22.48
C LEU A 53 -5.20 -22.16 21.67
N ILE A 54 -4.73 -20.97 22.06
CA ILE A 54 -3.64 -20.26 21.37
C ILE A 54 -2.26 -20.82 21.76
N SER A 55 -2.06 -21.22 23.02
CA SER A 55 -0.81 -21.82 23.46
C SER A 55 -0.65 -23.22 22.85
N ILE A 56 0.37 -23.42 22.01
CA ILE A 56 0.61 -24.74 21.39
C ILE A 56 0.89 -25.81 22.45
N GLN A 57 1.60 -25.45 23.51
CA GLN A 57 1.93 -26.37 24.59
C GLN A 57 0.67 -26.85 25.31
N GLN A 58 -0.24 -25.94 25.65
CA GLN A 58 -1.48 -26.28 26.34
C GLN A 58 -2.45 -27.03 25.41
N LEU A 59 -2.59 -26.59 24.16
CA LEU A 59 -3.41 -27.24 23.15
C LEU A 59 -2.96 -28.68 22.91
N ALA A 60 -1.64 -28.91 22.75
CA ALA A 60 -1.09 -30.24 22.55
C ALA A 60 -1.26 -31.13 23.79
N GLN A 61 -1.01 -30.59 24.99
CA GLN A 61 -1.15 -31.34 26.24
C GLN A 61 -2.58 -31.77 26.53
N GLN A 62 -3.57 -30.91 26.26
CA GLN A 62 -4.96 -31.16 26.64
C GLN A 62 -5.78 -31.80 25.52
N TYR A 63 -5.49 -31.47 24.26
CA TYR A 63 -6.34 -31.82 23.12
C TYR A 63 -5.57 -32.45 21.94
N GLY A 64 -4.28 -32.72 22.09
CA GLY A 64 -3.44 -33.28 21.01
C GLY A 64 -3.97 -34.59 20.42
N ALA A 65 -4.67 -35.42 21.21
CA ALA A 65 -5.29 -36.66 20.73
C ALA A 65 -6.53 -36.45 19.83
N LEU A 66 -7.14 -35.26 19.87
CA LEU A 66 -8.36 -34.91 19.12
C LEU A 66 -8.06 -34.14 17.83
N LEU A 67 -6.81 -33.72 17.62
CA LEU A 67 -6.41 -32.78 16.58
C LEU A 67 -5.52 -33.45 15.55
N GLN A 68 -5.81 -33.25 14.27
CA GLN A 68 -4.84 -33.51 13.23
C GLN A 68 -3.83 -32.35 13.16
N PRO A 69 -2.57 -32.60 12.76
CA PRO A 69 -1.57 -31.53 12.63
C PRO A 69 -2.01 -30.36 11.74
N THR A 70 -2.86 -30.62 10.74
CA THR A 70 -3.43 -29.61 9.85
C THR A 70 -4.47 -28.72 10.53
N ASP A 71 -5.19 -29.25 11.52
CA ASP A 71 -6.27 -28.53 12.20
C ASP A 71 -5.74 -27.57 13.27
N VAL A 72 -4.54 -27.84 13.80
CA VAL A 72 -3.90 -27.05 14.86
C VAL A 72 -3.76 -25.59 14.46
N VAL A 73 -3.27 -25.31 13.25
CA VAL A 73 -3.10 -23.94 12.75
C VAL A 73 -4.47 -23.25 12.62
N GLY A 74 -5.45 -23.92 12.01
CA GLY A 74 -6.80 -23.36 11.82
C GLY A 74 -7.51 -23.03 13.13
N VAL A 75 -7.33 -23.87 14.15
CA VAL A 75 -7.86 -23.65 15.50
C VAL A 75 -7.18 -22.47 16.18
N ARG A 76 -5.85 -22.40 16.14
CA ARG A 76 -5.10 -21.31 16.76
C ARG A 76 -5.43 -19.97 16.12
N LEU A 77 -5.51 -19.90 14.79
CA LEU A 77 -5.91 -18.68 14.07
C LEU A 77 -7.32 -18.21 14.45
N ALA A 78 -8.28 -19.13 14.56
CA ALA A 78 -9.63 -18.80 15.01
C ALA A 78 -9.65 -18.31 16.47
N ALA A 79 -8.88 -18.95 17.35
CA ALA A 79 -8.75 -18.53 18.75
C ALA A 79 -8.07 -17.15 18.88
N TYR A 80 -7.03 -16.87 18.08
CA TYR A 80 -6.44 -15.53 17.98
C TYR A 80 -7.48 -14.50 17.55
N GLN A 81 -8.31 -14.80 16.55
CA GLN A 81 -9.34 -13.86 16.12
C GLN A 81 -10.34 -13.56 17.24
N LEU A 82 -10.80 -14.59 17.96
CA LEU A 82 -11.74 -14.42 19.07
C LEU A 82 -11.15 -13.59 20.21
N ILE A 83 -9.90 -13.83 20.60
CA ILE A 83 -9.25 -13.06 21.67
C ILE A 83 -8.96 -11.62 21.22
N ILE A 84 -8.56 -11.41 19.96
CA ILE A 84 -8.33 -10.07 19.39
C ILE A 84 -9.65 -9.28 19.39
N ASP A 85 -10.76 -9.89 18.95
CA ASP A 85 -12.09 -9.26 18.96
C ASP A 85 -12.53 -8.92 20.38
N ALA A 86 -12.26 -9.81 21.35
CA ALA A 86 -12.56 -9.57 22.75
C ALA A 86 -11.73 -8.41 23.34
N VAL A 87 -10.43 -8.34 23.02
CA VAL A 87 -9.58 -7.20 23.42
C VAL A 87 -10.04 -5.91 22.75
N ARG A 88 -10.36 -5.91 21.45
CA ARG A 88 -10.81 -4.69 20.74
C ARG A 88 -12.08 -4.12 21.35
N ASN A 89 -13.05 -4.97 21.67
CA ASN A 89 -14.41 -4.53 21.99
C ASN A 89 -14.72 -4.50 23.50
N ARG A 90 -14.07 -5.35 24.30
CA ARG A 90 -14.46 -5.66 25.69
C ARG A 90 -13.32 -5.51 26.69
N TRP A 91 -12.23 -4.83 26.32
CA TRP A 91 -11.08 -4.58 27.21
C TRP A 91 -11.45 -3.97 28.56
N ARG A 92 -12.44 -3.06 28.56
CA ARG A 92 -12.85 -2.31 29.77
C ARG A 92 -13.56 -3.17 30.80
N GLU A 93 -14.18 -4.26 30.38
CA GLU A 93 -14.86 -5.21 31.26
C GLU A 93 -13.87 -6.05 32.08
N LEU A 94 -12.61 -6.15 31.63
CA LEU A 94 -11.55 -6.85 32.37
C LEU A 94 -11.11 -6.07 33.61
N SER A 95 -10.88 -6.80 34.71
CA SER A 95 -10.18 -6.28 35.88
C SER A 95 -8.73 -5.91 35.54
N PRO A 96 -8.09 -4.99 36.28
CA PRO A 96 -6.69 -4.64 36.07
C PRO A 96 -5.76 -5.85 36.07
N ASP A 97 -5.96 -6.80 36.99
CA ASP A 97 -5.16 -8.02 37.07
C ASP A 97 -5.30 -8.89 35.82
N HIS A 98 -6.53 -9.04 35.30
CA HIS A 98 -6.75 -9.77 34.05
C HIS A 98 -6.14 -9.05 32.85
N ARG A 99 -6.15 -7.71 32.81
CA ARG A 99 -5.47 -6.94 31.74
C ARG A 99 -3.95 -7.18 31.75
N VAL A 100 -3.34 -7.23 32.93
CA VAL A 100 -1.92 -7.58 33.06
C VAL A 100 -1.66 -9.01 32.57
N ALA A 101 -2.48 -9.98 32.98
CA ALA A 101 -2.35 -11.37 32.53
C ALA A 101 -2.48 -11.52 31.01
N VAL A 102 -3.45 -10.84 30.38
CA VAL A 102 -3.62 -10.83 28.91
C VAL A 102 -2.42 -10.18 28.21
N THR A 103 -1.83 -9.15 28.82
CA THR A 103 -0.63 -8.50 28.28
C THR A 103 0.58 -9.42 28.33
N GLN A 104 0.77 -10.13 29.45
CA GLN A 104 1.82 -11.12 29.59
C GLN A 104 1.62 -12.28 28.60
N LEU A 105 0.38 -12.73 28.40
CA LEU A 105 0.05 -13.74 27.40
C LEU A 105 0.41 -13.27 25.98
N ALA A 106 0.06 -12.04 25.61
CA ALA A 106 0.40 -11.49 24.30
C ALA A 106 1.93 -11.44 24.07
N LEU A 107 2.70 -11.01 25.07
CA LEU A 107 4.16 -11.01 25.02
C LEU A 107 4.74 -12.43 24.93
N GLN A 108 4.18 -13.38 25.69
CA GLN A 108 4.58 -14.78 25.62
C GLN A 108 4.34 -15.35 24.23
N GLN A 109 3.15 -15.13 23.66
CA GLN A 109 2.80 -15.62 22.33
C GLN A 109 3.64 -14.98 21.23
N PHE A 110 4.00 -13.70 21.37
CA PHE A 110 4.96 -13.04 20.49
C PHE A 110 6.34 -13.72 20.57
N ARG A 111 6.86 -13.97 21.77
CA ARG A 111 8.16 -14.65 21.97
C ARG A 111 8.15 -16.09 21.43
N GLU A 112 7.08 -16.83 21.66
CA GLU A 112 6.89 -18.19 21.12
C GLU A 112 6.86 -18.19 19.59
N ALA A 113 6.21 -17.20 18.96
CA ALA A 113 6.12 -17.10 17.51
C ALA A 113 7.46 -16.74 16.83
N VAL A 114 8.37 -16.11 17.59
CA VAL A 114 9.69 -15.63 17.16
C VAL A 114 10.79 -16.64 17.46
N ALA A 115 10.58 -17.56 18.41
CA ALA A 115 11.56 -18.55 18.80
C ALA A 115 11.96 -19.46 17.61
N PRO A 116 13.27 -19.80 17.46
CA PRO A 116 13.69 -20.73 16.42
C PRO A 116 13.07 -22.11 16.65
N ALA A 117 12.61 -22.75 15.58
CA ALA A 117 12.08 -24.11 15.65
C ALA A 117 13.20 -25.07 16.10
N GLN A 118 13.21 -25.45 17.38
CA GLN A 118 14.19 -26.40 17.91
C GLN A 118 13.77 -27.85 17.64
N ASP A 119 14.75 -28.68 17.26
CA ASP A 119 14.69 -30.13 17.04
C ASP A 119 14.32 -30.92 18.32
N SER A 120 13.09 -30.79 18.78
CA SER A 120 12.52 -31.69 19.79
C SER A 120 11.46 -32.60 19.14
N ALA A 121 11.25 -33.78 19.75
CA ALA A 121 10.35 -34.84 19.29
C ALA A 121 8.86 -34.43 19.07
N ALA A 122 8.51 -33.16 19.31
CA ALA A 122 7.26 -32.50 18.91
C ALA A 122 7.26 -32.02 17.43
N SER A 123 8.21 -32.47 16.60
CA SER A 123 8.46 -32.04 15.21
C SER A 123 7.22 -32.00 14.29
N ALA A 124 6.23 -32.88 14.45
CA ALA A 124 5.03 -32.89 13.60
C ALA A 124 4.00 -31.79 13.94
N LEU A 125 3.87 -31.41 15.22
CA LEU A 125 3.06 -30.25 15.64
C LEU A 125 3.89 -28.95 15.60
N ASN A 126 5.21 -29.03 15.77
CA ASN A 126 6.08 -27.86 15.68
C ASN A 126 6.34 -27.39 14.25
N ALA A 127 6.18 -28.25 13.25
CA ALA A 127 6.11 -27.81 11.86
C ALA A 127 4.92 -26.86 11.59
N ALA A 128 3.89 -26.87 12.44
CA ALA A 128 2.79 -25.92 12.42
C ALA A 128 3.11 -24.61 13.17
N THR A 129 4.01 -24.60 14.17
CA THR A 129 4.45 -23.36 14.83
C THR A 129 5.40 -22.59 13.94
N GLY A 130 5.03 -21.34 13.65
CA GLY A 130 5.81 -20.46 12.80
C GLY A 130 5.32 -20.42 11.36
N SER A 131 4.12 -20.97 11.07
CA SER A 131 3.44 -20.63 9.84
C SER A 131 3.23 -19.10 9.79
N PHE A 132 3.52 -18.50 8.63
CA PHE A 132 3.34 -17.06 8.37
C PHE A 132 2.03 -16.46 8.93
N PRO A 133 0.85 -17.11 8.82
CA PRO A 133 -0.38 -16.55 9.37
C PRO A 133 -0.41 -16.48 10.91
N GLU A 134 0.17 -17.45 11.61
CA GLU A 134 0.20 -17.43 13.09
C GLU A 134 1.10 -16.31 13.62
N ARG A 135 2.28 -16.15 13.01
CA ARG A 135 3.19 -15.04 13.28
C ARG A 135 2.48 -13.69 13.11
N GLY A 136 1.75 -13.52 12.00
CA GLY A 136 0.92 -12.33 11.77
C GLY A 136 -0.11 -12.09 12.89
N LYS A 137 -0.84 -13.13 13.30
CA LYS A 137 -1.85 -13.01 14.36
C LYS A 137 -1.28 -12.75 15.74
N ALA A 138 -0.12 -13.32 16.08
CA ALA A 138 0.57 -13.01 17.34
C ALA A 138 1.03 -11.54 17.38
N ALA A 139 1.54 -11.01 16.26
CA ALA A 139 1.90 -9.59 16.13
C ALA A 139 0.67 -8.67 16.21
N GLU A 140 -0.43 -9.01 15.53
CA GLU A 140 -1.70 -8.26 15.61
C GLU A 140 -2.24 -8.24 17.05
N PHE A 141 -2.21 -9.39 17.74
CA PHE A 141 -2.66 -9.50 19.13
C PHE A 141 -1.86 -8.60 20.07
N LEU A 142 -0.53 -8.62 19.97
CA LEU A 142 0.32 -7.72 20.76
C LEU A 142 0.03 -6.25 20.45
N ALA A 143 -0.07 -5.87 19.17
CA ALA A 143 -0.36 -4.50 18.75
C ALA A 143 -1.71 -3.99 19.29
N VAL A 144 -2.74 -4.84 19.29
CA VAL A 144 -4.07 -4.51 19.81
C VAL A 144 -4.03 -4.33 21.33
N VAL A 145 -3.37 -5.24 22.07
CA VAL A 145 -3.26 -5.14 23.53
C VAL A 145 -2.51 -3.89 23.97
N VAL A 146 -1.40 -3.56 23.30
CA VAL A 146 -0.59 -2.36 23.60
C VAL A 146 -1.40 -1.08 23.42
N ARG A 147 -2.21 -1.00 22.36
CA ARG A 147 -3.11 0.13 22.14
C ARG A 147 -4.16 0.26 23.23
N GLN A 148 -4.72 -0.86 23.68
CA GLN A 148 -5.73 -0.87 24.75
C GLN A 148 -5.13 -0.54 26.13
N GLN A 149 -3.86 -0.87 26.36
CA GLN A 149 -3.13 -0.45 27.57
C GLN A 149 -2.78 1.05 27.56
N GLY A 150 -2.53 1.61 26.38
CA GLY A 150 -2.29 3.05 26.18
C GLY A 150 -0.82 3.43 26.08
N ALA A 151 -0.57 4.74 26.10
CA ALA A 151 0.73 5.33 25.76
C ALA A 151 1.90 4.86 26.64
N GLY A 152 1.65 4.60 27.93
CA GLY A 152 2.69 4.14 28.86
C GLY A 152 3.25 2.76 28.47
N ALA A 153 2.36 1.79 28.23
CA ALA A 153 2.75 0.45 27.79
C ALA A 153 3.46 0.46 26.43
N TYR A 154 3.00 1.31 25.51
CA TYR A 154 3.66 1.52 24.23
C TYR A 154 5.11 2.03 24.39
N THR A 155 5.31 3.03 25.25
CA THR A 155 6.62 3.64 25.50
C THR A 155 7.59 2.65 26.15
N GLU A 156 7.09 1.76 27.00
CA GLU A 156 7.89 0.71 27.65
C GLU A 156 8.24 -0.44 26.70
N LEU A 157 7.30 -0.83 25.82
CA LEU A 157 7.47 -1.95 24.91
C LEU A 157 8.40 -1.61 23.74
N MET A 158 8.34 -0.37 23.24
CA MET A 158 9.03 0.03 22.01
C MET A 158 10.54 -0.28 22.02
N PRO A 159 11.32 0.11 23.05
CA PRO A 159 12.75 -0.19 23.07
C PRO A 159 13.04 -1.70 23.11
N GLN A 160 12.18 -2.49 23.75
CA GLN A 160 12.34 -3.94 23.84
C GLN A 160 12.14 -4.61 22.48
N LEU A 161 11.13 -4.17 21.71
CA LEU A 161 10.88 -4.68 20.36
C LEU A 161 12.03 -4.33 19.40
N MET A 162 12.52 -3.09 19.49
CA MET A 162 13.63 -2.63 18.65
C MET A 162 14.93 -3.37 18.98
N ALA A 163 15.22 -3.60 20.26
CA ALA A 163 16.38 -4.39 20.67
C ALA A 163 16.29 -5.86 20.22
N GLY A 164 15.12 -6.47 20.36
CA GLY A 164 14.90 -7.87 19.94
C GLY A 164 14.99 -8.07 18.42
N ALA A 165 14.67 -7.06 17.61
CA ALA A 165 14.77 -7.14 16.15
C ALA A 165 16.19 -7.45 15.66
N ALA A 166 17.22 -7.08 16.41
CA ALA A 166 18.62 -7.31 16.05
C ALA A 166 19.05 -8.78 16.16
N GLU A 167 18.26 -9.66 16.79
CA GLU A 167 18.65 -11.06 16.99
C GLU A 167 18.50 -11.92 15.72
N GLY A 168 17.71 -11.49 14.73
CA GLY A 168 17.53 -12.25 13.49
C GLY A 168 16.41 -11.76 12.57
N PRO A 169 16.31 -12.31 11.34
CA PRO A 169 15.31 -11.89 10.36
C PRO A 169 13.87 -12.14 10.80
N ILE A 170 13.60 -13.21 11.55
CA ILE A 170 12.25 -13.51 12.05
C ILE A 170 11.83 -12.49 13.11
N GLN A 171 12.74 -12.13 14.02
CA GLN A 171 12.54 -11.10 15.02
C GLN A 171 12.27 -9.75 14.35
N ALA A 172 13.10 -9.35 13.39
CA ALA A 172 12.95 -8.11 12.66
C ALA A 172 11.61 -8.04 11.91
N GLU A 173 11.25 -9.12 11.20
CA GLU A 173 9.95 -9.24 10.52
C GLU A 173 8.79 -9.03 11.50
N MET A 174 8.81 -9.72 12.64
CA MET A 174 7.76 -9.66 13.65
C MET A 174 7.66 -8.30 14.32
N THR A 175 8.78 -7.68 14.66
CA THR A 175 8.82 -6.30 15.17
C THR A 175 8.23 -5.32 14.16
N CYS A 176 8.61 -5.41 12.89
CA CYS A 176 8.06 -4.54 11.84
C CYS A 176 6.54 -4.72 11.67
N ARG A 177 6.03 -5.95 11.76
CA ARG A 177 4.57 -6.20 11.74
C ARG A 177 3.84 -5.59 12.93
N VAL A 178 4.40 -5.68 14.14
CA VAL A 178 3.80 -5.03 15.32
C VAL A 178 3.75 -3.51 15.10
N LEU A 179 4.83 -2.91 14.61
CA LEU A 179 4.88 -1.47 14.30
C LEU A 179 3.88 -1.08 13.21
N LEU A 180 3.69 -1.92 12.21
CA LEU A 180 2.68 -1.76 11.17
C LEU A 180 1.27 -1.77 11.78
N TYR A 181 0.88 -2.83 12.47
CA TYR A 181 -0.46 -2.98 13.05
C TYR A 181 -0.80 -1.95 14.13
N ILE A 182 0.20 -1.44 14.86
CA ILE A 182 0.00 -0.32 15.78
C ILE A 182 -0.41 0.94 15.01
N SER A 183 0.23 1.22 13.88
CA SER A 183 0.00 2.42 13.08
C SER A 183 -1.24 2.34 12.16
N GLU A 184 -1.49 1.22 11.47
CA GLU A 184 -2.60 1.07 10.51
C GLU A 184 -3.97 1.29 11.14
N ASP A 185 -4.23 0.66 12.29
CA ASP A 185 -5.52 0.76 12.94
C ASP A 185 -5.77 2.15 13.57
N LEU A 186 -4.76 3.04 13.62
CA LEU A 186 -4.97 4.42 14.06
C LEU A 186 -5.24 5.35 12.88
N THR A 187 -4.58 5.13 11.73
CA THR A 187 -4.83 5.92 10.51
C THR A 187 -6.18 5.57 9.86
N GLN A 188 -6.67 4.34 9.97
CA GLN A 188 -7.90 3.90 9.30
C GLN A 188 -9.20 4.23 10.07
N PHE A 189 -9.15 4.39 11.41
CA PHE A 189 -10.36 4.52 12.24
C PHE A 189 -10.75 5.97 12.59
N GLU A 190 -10.00 6.99 12.15
CA GLU A 190 -10.43 8.39 12.28
C GLU A 190 -11.70 8.70 11.46
N VAL A 191 -12.09 7.84 10.51
CA VAL A 191 -13.26 8.06 9.62
C VAL A 191 -14.59 7.53 10.20
N SER A 192 -14.58 6.74 11.28
CA SER A 192 -15.82 6.10 11.81
C SER A 192 -16.44 6.79 13.05
N GLY A 193 -15.94 7.95 13.47
CA GLY A 193 -16.63 8.80 14.44
C GLY A 193 -17.66 9.70 13.75
N PRO A 194 -18.90 9.83 14.25
CA PRO A 194 -19.81 10.84 13.74
C PRO A 194 -19.34 12.22 14.24
N GLY A 195 -18.45 12.85 13.47
CA GLY A 195 -18.15 14.28 13.61
C GLY A 195 -16.66 14.62 13.69
N GLY A 196 -16.19 15.33 12.67
CA GLY A 196 -15.23 16.43 12.83
C GLY A 196 -13.75 16.06 12.76
N ALA A 197 -13.14 16.37 11.62
CA ALA A 197 -11.71 16.58 11.49
C ALA A 197 -11.23 17.58 12.55
N VAL A 198 -10.43 17.12 13.51
CA VAL A 198 -9.69 18.01 14.41
C VAL A 198 -8.31 18.18 13.80
N GLY A 199 -8.16 19.24 13.00
CA GLY A 199 -6.85 19.74 12.61
C GLY A 199 -6.07 20.14 13.85
N VAL A 200 -4.89 19.55 14.03
CA VAL A 200 -3.92 19.97 15.03
C VAL A 200 -3.29 21.29 14.55
N SER A 201 -3.96 22.40 14.85
CA SER A 201 -3.33 23.73 14.88
C SER A 201 -3.03 24.06 16.34
N GLY A 202 -1.75 24.01 16.70
CA GLY A 202 -1.26 24.59 17.94
C GLY A 202 -1.07 26.09 17.76
N ASP A 203 -1.70 26.87 18.63
CA ASP A 203 -1.33 28.27 18.83
C ASP A 203 -1.33 28.60 20.33
N GLY A 204 -0.37 29.47 20.67
CA GLY A 204 0.12 29.73 22.01
C GLY A 204 -0.77 30.56 22.93
N ALA A 205 -0.33 30.58 24.18
CA ALA A 205 -0.96 31.18 25.34
C ALA A 205 -1.23 32.70 25.23
N THR A 206 -2.35 33.12 25.81
CA THR A 206 -2.45 34.34 26.63
C THR A 206 -3.33 34.05 27.85
N ALA A 207 -2.79 34.33 29.04
CA ALA A 207 -3.53 34.36 30.29
C ALA A 207 -4.53 35.53 30.30
N ASP A 208 -5.80 35.30 30.67
CA ASP A 208 -6.38 35.85 31.89
C ASP A 208 -7.89 35.57 32.03
N THR A 209 -8.29 35.54 33.31
CA THR A 209 -9.65 35.72 33.89
C THR A 209 -10.58 34.52 34.06
N ILE A 210 -10.74 34.19 35.35
CA ILE A 210 -11.62 33.22 35.99
C ILE A 210 -13.08 33.63 35.84
N SER A 211 -13.95 32.68 35.47
CA SER A 211 -15.37 32.71 35.80
C SER A 211 -15.91 31.28 35.95
N PRO A 212 -16.49 30.88 37.10
CA PRO A 212 -16.92 29.51 37.35
C PRO A 212 -18.41 29.35 37.04
N GLY A 213 -18.77 28.44 36.13
CA GLY A 213 -20.17 28.04 35.98
C GLY A 213 -20.52 27.42 34.65
N SER A 214 -20.25 26.12 34.49
CA SER A 214 -21.17 25.13 33.88
C SER A 214 -20.44 23.81 33.67
N SER A 215 -20.55 22.94 34.68
CA SER A 215 -20.13 21.55 34.58
C SER A 215 -21.19 20.75 33.83
N GLY A 216 -21.02 20.59 32.52
CA GLY A 216 -21.64 19.52 31.74
C GLY A 216 -20.61 18.43 31.43
N PRO A 217 -20.89 17.13 31.68
CA PRO A 217 -19.95 16.07 31.35
C PRO A 217 -20.16 15.66 29.88
N ALA A 218 -19.38 16.25 28.97
CA ALA A 218 -19.51 15.96 27.54
C ALA A 218 -18.18 15.68 26.82
N ASP A 219 -17.15 15.24 27.55
CA ASP A 219 -15.95 14.64 26.95
C ASP A 219 -15.66 13.29 27.62
N GLY A 220 -15.91 12.21 26.88
CA GLY A 220 -15.64 10.85 27.36
C GLY A 220 -14.12 10.60 27.47
N PRO A 221 -13.66 9.86 28.50
CA PRO A 221 -12.24 9.55 28.75
C PRO A 221 -11.52 8.79 27.60
N ASP A 222 -12.26 8.34 26.59
CA ASP A 222 -11.75 7.63 25.40
C ASP A 222 -10.96 8.56 24.46
N VAL A 223 -11.40 9.81 24.29
CA VAL A 223 -10.75 10.77 23.38
C VAL A 223 -9.38 11.17 23.93
N THR A 224 -9.27 11.37 25.25
CA THR A 224 -8.01 11.73 25.93
C THR A 224 -6.99 10.60 25.84
N SER A 225 -7.43 9.35 26.03
CA SER A 225 -6.55 8.17 25.96
C SER A 225 -6.03 7.94 24.54
N LYS A 226 -6.91 8.07 23.53
CA LYS A 226 -6.54 7.99 22.10
C LYS A 226 -5.60 9.13 21.70
N ARG A 227 -5.90 10.37 22.09
CA ARG A 227 -5.03 11.53 21.83
C ARG A 227 -3.65 11.37 22.47
N ALA A 228 -3.58 10.86 23.70
CA ALA A 228 -2.31 10.57 24.36
C ALA A 228 -1.52 9.47 23.63
N PHE A 229 -2.19 8.42 23.14
CA PHE A 229 -1.55 7.39 22.34
C PHE A 229 -1.05 7.93 20.99
N LEU A 230 -1.86 8.69 20.27
CA LEU A 230 -1.46 9.35 19.02
C LEU A 230 -0.27 10.29 19.25
N SER A 231 -0.28 11.09 20.32
CA SER A 231 0.85 11.93 20.69
C SER A 231 2.13 11.12 20.94
N ALA A 232 2.03 9.97 21.61
CA ALA A 232 3.16 9.08 21.83
C ALA A 232 3.67 8.45 20.52
N LEU A 233 2.76 8.07 19.62
CA LEU A 233 3.07 7.50 18.31
C LEU A 233 3.72 8.53 17.37
N THR A 234 3.24 9.77 17.35
CA THR A 234 3.88 10.87 16.60
C THR A 234 5.26 11.19 17.19
N ALA A 235 5.41 11.20 18.51
CA ALA A 235 6.71 11.43 19.15
C ALA A 235 7.74 10.35 18.80
N SER A 236 7.31 9.08 18.78
CA SER A 236 8.17 7.94 18.45
C SER A 236 8.51 7.84 16.96
N ALA A 237 7.84 8.58 16.06
CA ALA A 237 8.22 8.60 14.64
C ALA A 237 9.69 9.00 14.44
N THR A 238 10.26 9.80 15.35
CA THR A 238 11.68 10.19 15.32
C THR A 238 12.66 9.06 15.64
N THR A 239 12.22 8.00 16.32
CA THR A 239 13.02 6.82 16.68
C THR A 239 12.68 5.60 15.84
N VAL A 240 11.39 5.37 15.58
CA VAL A 240 10.90 4.22 14.80
C VAL A 240 11.31 4.33 13.34
N PHE A 241 11.23 5.51 12.73
CA PHE A 241 11.57 5.66 11.32
C PHE A 241 13.04 5.35 11.00
N PRO A 242 14.04 5.92 11.71
CA PRO A 242 15.44 5.54 11.52
C PRO A 242 15.67 4.04 11.73
N PHE A 243 15.04 3.46 12.75
CA PHE A 243 15.11 2.01 13.00
C PHE A 243 14.59 1.18 11.82
N LEU A 244 13.45 1.54 11.24
CA LEU A 244 12.92 0.84 10.06
C LEU A 244 13.89 0.97 8.85
N CYS A 245 14.56 2.11 8.69
CA CYS A 245 15.59 2.28 7.66
C CYS A 245 16.80 1.37 7.93
N GLU A 246 17.26 1.29 9.17
CA GLU A 246 18.37 0.42 9.59
C GLU A 246 18.04 -1.06 9.35
N VAL A 247 16.84 -1.51 9.71
CA VAL A 247 16.37 -2.87 9.44
C VAL A 247 16.38 -3.16 7.94
N LEU A 248 15.89 -2.22 7.13
CA LEU A 248 15.88 -2.35 5.67
C LEU A 248 17.30 -2.52 5.12
N GLU A 249 18.25 -1.70 5.57
CA GLU A 249 19.65 -1.75 5.13
C GLU A 249 20.36 -3.03 5.59
N GLN A 250 20.22 -3.39 6.86
CA GLN A 250 20.90 -4.55 7.45
C GLN A 250 20.47 -5.86 6.80
N HIS A 251 19.16 -6.10 6.66
CA HIS A 251 18.65 -7.34 6.08
C HIS A 251 18.89 -7.39 4.57
N PHE A 252 18.94 -6.25 3.89
CA PHE A 252 19.31 -6.19 2.48
C PHE A 252 20.77 -6.58 2.27
N GLN A 253 21.70 -6.00 3.03
CA GLN A 253 23.12 -6.35 2.97
C GLN A 253 23.36 -7.82 3.31
N ALA A 254 22.70 -8.34 4.35
CA ALA A 254 22.81 -9.75 4.73
C ALA A 254 22.30 -10.69 3.62
N ALA A 255 21.17 -10.38 2.97
CA ALA A 255 20.66 -11.15 1.85
C ALA A 255 21.64 -11.16 0.66
N GLN A 256 22.24 -10.01 0.32
CA GLN A 256 23.23 -9.91 -0.74
C GLN A 256 24.52 -10.68 -0.45
N GLN A 257 24.99 -10.64 0.81
CA GLN A 257 26.16 -11.41 1.23
C GLN A 257 25.90 -12.92 1.10
N LEU A 258 24.74 -13.40 1.51
CA LEU A 258 24.35 -14.81 1.35
C LEU A 258 24.25 -15.23 -0.12
N GLN A 259 23.80 -14.32 -0.99
CA GLN A 259 23.68 -14.57 -2.42
C GLN A 259 25.05 -14.63 -3.13
N SER A 260 26.01 -13.82 -2.69
CA SER A 260 27.36 -13.75 -3.28
C SER A 260 28.36 -14.75 -2.68
N ALA A 261 28.08 -15.32 -1.51
CA ALA A 261 28.98 -16.26 -0.84
C ALA A 261 29.13 -17.59 -1.61
N PRO A 262 30.35 -18.13 -1.75
CA PRO A 262 30.57 -19.45 -2.37
C PRO A 262 29.84 -20.55 -1.59
N LEU A 263 29.35 -21.59 -2.27
CA LEU A 263 28.69 -22.72 -1.63
C LEU A 263 29.67 -23.47 -0.73
N PRO A 264 29.29 -23.81 0.53
CA PRO A 264 30.14 -24.65 1.35
C PRO A 264 30.34 -26.00 0.66
N PRO A 265 31.55 -26.59 0.73
CA PRO A 265 31.81 -27.88 0.10
C PRO A 265 30.86 -28.93 0.67
N ALA A 266 30.23 -29.71 -0.22
CA ALA A 266 29.33 -30.77 0.17
C ALA A 266 30.05 -31.75 1.10
N ALA A 267 29.62 -31.82 2.36
CA ALA A 267 30.09 -32.80 3.31
C ALA A 267 29.62 -34.19 2.85
N GLY A 268 30.41 -34.88 2.03
CA GLY A 268 30.06 -36.22 1.55
C GLY A 268 30.91 -36.86 0.46
N ALA A 269 32.00 -36.24 -0.03
CA ALA A 269 32.83 -36.82 -1.09
C ALA A 269 34.28 -37.12 -0.64
N ALA A 270 34.45 -37.63 0.58
CA ALA A 270 35.73 -38.15 1.06
C ALA A 270 35.55 -39.59 1.58
N GLY A 271 35.89 -40.57 0.74
CA GLY A 271 35.86 -41.99 1.07
C GLY A 271 36.18 -42.85 -0.15
N GLY A 272 37.46 -42.92 -0.50
CA GLY A 272 37.95 -43.70 -1.63
C GLY A 272 38.07 -45.20 -1.36
N SER A 273 38.05 -45.94 -2.48
CA SER A 273 38.84 -47.14 -2.78
C SER A 273 38.68 -48.40 -1.93
N GLY A 274 38.17 -49.47 -2.57
CA GLY A 274 38.60 -50.84 -2.25
C GLY A 274 37.60 -51.96 -2.46
N VAL A 275 37.85 -52.78 -3.50
CA VAL A 275 37.72 -54.26 -3.51
C VAL A 275 36.35 -54.91 -3.85
N THR A 276 36.30 -55.38 -5.10
CA THR A 276 35.77 -56.65 -5.69
C THR A 276 34.36 -57.18 -5.41
N GLY A 277 33.74 -57.73 -6.48
CA GLY A 277 33.09 -59.03 -6.39
C GLY A 277 31.67 -59.11 -6.94
N ALA A 278 31.41 -60.15 -7.73
CA ALA A 278 30.22 -60.37 -8.54
C ALA A 278 29.03 -61.06 -7.83
N ALA A 279 27.86 -60.92 -8.47
CA ALA A 279 26.76 -61.88 -8.62
C ALA A 279 25.70 -62.12 -7.51
N ALA A 280 24.44 -62.11 -8.01
CA ALA A 280 23.26 -62.91 -7.63
C ALA A 280 22.35 -62.50 -6.45
N GLY A 281 21.12 -62.07 -6.82
CA GLY A 281 19.84 -62.66 -6.38
C GLY A 281 19.32 -62.46 -4.94
N GLY A 282 18.07 -61.98 -4.81
CA GLY A 282 17.26 -62.24 -3.62
C GLY A 282 16.29 -61.13 -3.22
N ALA A 283 14.99 -61.42 -3.32
CA ALA A 283 13.90 -60.61 -2.81
C ALA A 283 13.88 -60.57 -1.27
N GLY A 284 13.41 -59.46 -0.68
CA GLY A 284 13.14 -59.35 0.75
C GLY A 284 12.57 -57.99 1.14
N ALA A 285 11.32 -57.99 1.59
CA ALA A 285 10.58 -56.84 2.10
C ALA A 285 11.05 -56.41 3.51
N GLY A 286 10.99 -55.10 3.79
CA GLY A 286 11.17 -54.50 5.12
C GLY A 286 11.04 -52.98 5.04
N PRO A 287 10.38 -52.31 6.02
CA PRO A 287 9.83 -50.97 5.81
C PRO A 287 10.90 -49.89 5.82
N ALA A 288 10.77 -48.95 4.89
CA ALA A 288 11.57 -47.74 4.80
C ALA A 288 11.47 -46.95 6.10
N GLY A 289 12.58 -46.94 6.86
CA GLY A 289 12.80 -45.94 7.90
C GLY A 289 12.76 -44.55 7.29
N ALA A 290 12.01 -43.66 7.94
CA ALA A 290 11.98 -42.24 7.64
C ALA A 290 13.40 -41.67 7.81
N ALA A 291 14.12 -41.55 6.70
CA ALA A 291 15.34 -40.76 6.65
C ALA A 291 14.93 -39.29 6.80
N SER A 292 15.28 -38.69 7.94
CA SER A 292 15.31 -37.25 8.10
C SER A 292 16.24 -36.67 7.04
N SER A 293 15.67 -36.13 5.96
CA SER A 293 16.41 -35.46 4.91
C SER A 293 17.04 -34.19 5.50
N VAL A 294 18.31 -34.27 5.89
CA VAL A 294 19.12 -33.07 6.20
C VAL A 294 19.04 -32.18 4.96
N ALA A 295 18.47 -30.98 5.12
CA ALA A 295 18.27 -30.05 4.01
C ALA A 295 19.61 -29.79 3.31
N SER A 296 19.62 -29.79 1.98
CA SER A 296 20.84 -29.48 1.23
C SER A 296 21.33 -28.08 1.59
N PRO A 297 22.65 -27.81 1.57
CA PRO A 297 23.20 -26.49 1.88
C PRO A 297 22.62 -25.37 1.01
N GLU A 298 22.20 -25.70 -0.22
CA GLU A 298 21.49 -24.79 -1.12
C GLU A 298 20.06 -24.46 -0.65
N GLN A 299 19.34 -25.43 -0.11
CA GLN A 299 18.00 -25.22 0.46
C GLN A 299 18.10 -24.32 1.70
N GLN A 300 19.04 -24.62 2.60
CA GLN A 300 19.27 -23.81 3.79
C GLN A 300 19.63 -22.35 3.45
N ARG A 301 20.47 -22.12 2.43
CA ARG A 301 20.77 -20.77 1.95
C ARG A 301 19.53 -20.07 1.40
N ARG A 302 18.71 -20.76 0.60
CA ARG A 302 17.46 -20.19 0.07
C ARG A 302 16.49 -19.83 1.18
N ASP A 303 16.40 -20.65 2.22
CA ASP A 303 15.54 -20.39 3.39
C ASP A 303 16.04 -19.21 4.23
N GLN A 304 17.36 -19.03 4.35
CA GLN A 304 17.93 -17.84 4.99
C GLN A 304 17.64 -16.57 4.18
N ILE A 305 17.87 -16.59 2.86
CA ILE A 305 17.57 -15.45 1.99
C ILE A 305 16.08 -15.11 2.05
N SER A 306 15.19 -16.11 2.02
CA SER A 306 13.75 -15.87 2.09
C SER A 306 13.33 -15.24 3.42
N ALA A 307 13.96 -15.62 4.54
CA ALA A 307 13.74 -14.95 5.83
C ALA A 307 14.17 -13.48 5.82
N HIS A 308 15.32 -13.14 5.22
CA HIS A 308 15.72 -11.75 5.05
C HIS A 308 14.76 -10.97 4.14
N VAL A 309 14.29 -11.57 3.05
CA VAL A 309 13.30 -10.95 2.16
C VAL A 309 11.96 -10.73 2.87
N ALA A 310 11.54 -11.63 3.75
CA ALA A 310 10.35 -11.44 4.59
C ALA A 310 10.51 -10.26 5.55
N ALA A 311 11.67 -10.11 6.18
CA ALA A 311 11.98 -8.94 7.02
C ALA A 311 11.94 -7.63 6.23
N LEU A 312 12.53 -7.60 5.01
CA LEU A 312 12.46 -6.44 4.11
C LEU A 312 11.02 -6.07 3.74
N SER A 313 10.21 -7.07 3.41
CA SER A 313 8.80 -6.90 3.07
C SER A 313 8.01 -6.32 4.25
N ALA A 314 8.23 -6.82 5.46
CA ALA A 314 7.60 -6.29 6.67
C ALA A 314 8.07 -4.86 7.00
N ALA A 315 9.35 -4.55 6.80
CA ALA A 315 9.91 -3.21 7.00
C ALA A 315 9.34 -2.19 5.99
N LEU A 316 9.23 -2.55 4.70
CA LEU A 316 8.57 -1.70 3.70
C LEU A 316 7.08 -1.49 4.00
N GLY A 317 6.38 -2.54 4.43
CA GLY A 317 5.00 -2.45 4.89
C GLY A 317 4.86 -1.43 6.02
N ALA A 318 5.67 -1.57 7.07
CA ALA A 318 5.71 -0.61 8.18
C ALA A 318 6.08 0.81 7.71
N LEU A 319 7.11 0.97 6.87
CA LEU A 319 7.45 2.29 6.32
C LEU A 319 6.25 2.92 5.61
N GLY A 320 5.44 2.14 4.90
CA GLY A 320 4.24 2.60 4.21
C GLY A 320 3.25 3.37 5.08
N THR A 321 3.18 3.11 6.39
CA THR A 321 2.33 3.88 7.31
C THR A 321 3.10 4.98 8.03
N TRP A 322 4.35 4.71 8.39
CA TRP A 322 5.15 5.63 9.21
C TRP A 322 5.64 6.86 8.42
N VAL A 323 5.83 6.77 7.10
CA VAL A 323 6.25 7.91 6.27
C VAL A 323 5.26 9.08 6.29
N GLU A 324 4.00 8.86 6.66
CA GLU A 324 3.01 9.94 6.81
C GLU A 324 3.30 10.85 8.02
N TRP A 325 3.97 10.32 9.04
CA TRP A 325 4.11 10.93 10.36
C TRP A 325 5.48 11.59 10.56
N VAL A 326 6.44 11.21 9.72
CA VAL A 326 7.83 11.65 9.81
C VAL A 326 7.97 13.06 9.21
N PRO A 327 8.76 13.97 9.81
CA PRO A 327 9.06 15.26 9.17
C PRO A 327 9.66 15.08 7.77
N MET A 328 9.15 15.80 6.77
CA MET A 328 9.54 15.74 5.36
C MET A 328 11.05 15.91 5.17
N ARG A 329 11.68 16.82 5.92
CA ARG A 329 13.14 17.00 5.89
C ARG A 329 13.90 15.72 6.23
N ARG A 330 13.42 14.96 7.21
CA ARG A 330 14.04 13.69 7.61
C ARG A 330 13.83 12.62 6.54
N LEU A 331 12.67 12.58 5.90
CA LEU A 331 12.42 11.69 4.78
C LEU A 331 13.33 12.01 3.59
N ALA A 332 13.48 13.28 3.23
CA ALA A 332 14.33 13.70 2.11
C ALA A 332 15.79 13.29 2.30
N LEU A 333 16.29 13.35 3.54
CA LEU A 333 17.66 12.96 3.90
C LEU A 333 17.84 11.45 4.15
N SER A 334 16.76 10.67 4.15
CA SER A 334 16.83 9.24 4.44
C SER A 334 17.23 8.41 3.22
N SER A 335 17.68 7.17 3.46
CA SER A 335 17.93 6.18 2.41
C SER A 335 16.67 5.57 1.80
N VAL A 336 15.47 5.87 2.33
CA VAL A 336 14.20 5.24 1.92
C VAL A 336 13.89 5.47 0.45
N LEU A 337 14.07 6.69 -0.06
CA LEU A 337 13.81 6.98 -1.47
C LEU A 337 14.76 6.19 -2.39
N GLY A 338 16.03 6.08 -2.01
CA GLY A 338 17.03 5.28 -2.72
C GLY A 338 16.72 3.79 -2.67
N ALA A 339 16.28 3.29 -1.50
CA ALA A 339 15.87 1.90 -1.33
C ALA A 339 14.62 1.57 -2.15
N CYS A 340 13.59 2.43 -2.13
CA CYS A 340 12.41 2.29 -2.97
C CYS A 340 12.79 2.27 -4.45
N ALA A 341 13.65 3.18 -4.91
CA ALA A 341 14.13 3.19 -6.29
C ALA A 341 14.86 1.88 -6.66
N PHE A 342 15.70 1.38 -5.77
CA PHE A 342 16.37 0.09 -5.95
C PHE A 342 15.37 -1.06 -6.07
N PHE A 343 14.41 -1.17 -5.14
CA PHE A 343 13.43 -2.27 -5.16
C PHE A 343 12.47 -2.19 -6.34
N VAL A 344 12.16 -0.99 -6.83
CA VAL A 344 11.38 -0.84 -8.06
C VAL A 344 12.12 -1.46 -9.25
N ARG A 345 13.44 -1.27 -9.33
CA ARG A 345 14.26 -1.83 -10.42
C ARG A 345 14.56 -3.32 -10.25
N GLU A 346 15.17 -3.68 -9.13
CA GLU A 346 15.82 -5.00 -8.90
C GLU A 346 15.04 -5.90 -7.93
N GLY A 347 13.98 -5.41 -7.30
CA GLY A 347 13.22 -6.15 -6.31
C GLY A 347 12.35 -7.26 -6.90
N THR A 348 11.92 -8.19 -6.05
CA THR A 348 10.84 -9.13 -6.39
C THR A 348 9.54 -8.37 -6.66
N THR A 349 8.58 -8.98 -7.37
CA THR A 349 7.28 -8.35 -7.67
C THR A 349 6.61 -7.78 -6.42
N ALA A 350 6.64 -8.51 -5.29
CA ALA A 350 6.07 -8.04 -4.03
C ALA A 350 6.79 -6.80 -3.48
N LEU A 351 8.13 -6.80 -3.45
CA LEU A 351 8.93 -5.68 -2.96
C LEU A 351 8.78 -4.44 -3.86
N ARG A 352 8.67 -4.65 -5.18
CA ARG A 352 8.41 -3.58 -6.15
C ARG A 352 7.08 -2.88 -5.88
N MET A 353 6.01 -3.64 -5.62
CA MET A 353 4.69 -3.08 -5.30
C MET A 353 4.72 -2.32 -3.97
N GLN A 354 5.30 -2.89 -2.92
CA GLN A 354 5.42 -2.23 -1.62
C GLN A 354 6.27 -0.96 -1.68
N ALA A 355 7.37 -0.97 -2.45
CA ALA A 355 8.20 0.21 -2.65
C ALA A 355 7.41 1.34 -3.33
N LEU A 356 6.58 1.02 -4.32
CA LEU A 356 5.69 1.99 -4.95
C LEU A 356 4.58 2.47 -4.00
N ASP A 357 4.03 1.60 -3.14
CA ASP A 357 3.05 2.00 -2.13
C ASP A 357 3.65 3.00 -1.13
N VAL A 358 4.90 2.81 -0.71
CA VAL A 358 5.63 3.79 0.12
C VAL A 358 5.77 5.12 -0.60
N LEU A 359 6.21 5.12 -1.87
CA LEU A 359 6.30 6.34 -2.67
C LEU A 359 4.92 7.01 -2.82
N ARG A 360 3.87 6.23 -3.07
CA ARG A 360 2.49 6.71 -3.17
C ARG A 360 2.06 7.40 -1.87
N GLN A 361 2.31 6.79 -0.72
CA GLN A 361 1.96 7.40 0.56
C GLN A 361 2.66 8.75 0.77
N ILE A 362 3.94 8.86 0.37
CA ILE A 362 4.66 10.14 0.44
C ILE A 362 3.98 11.19 -0.43
N THR A 363 3.53 10.83 -1.65
CA THR A 363 2.83 11.75 -2.57
C THR A 363 1.43 12.17 -2.11
N TRP A 364 0.85 11.55 -1.09
CA TRP A 364 -0.43 12.00 -0.53
C TRP A 364 -0.27 13.11 0.50
N ARG A 365 0.97 13.39 0.92
CA ARG A 365 1.26 14.39 1.94
C ARG A 365 1.18 15.79 1.38
N LYS A 366 0.27 16.59 1.95
CA LYS A 366 0.22 18.03 1.71
C LYS A 366 1.23 18.74 2.59
N ARG A 367 1.77 19.87 2.09
CA ARG A 367 2.64 20.73 2.90
C ARG A 367 1.85 21.28 4.09
N GLY A 368 2.24 20.88 5.30
CA GLY A 368 1.75 21.44 6.55
C GLY A 368 2.59 22.65 6.98
N ASN A 369 3.17 22.57 8.19
CA ASN A 369 3.97 23.63 8.80
C ASN A 369 5.45 23.64 8.33
N GLU A 370 5.79 22.80 7.36
CA GLU A 370 7.17 22.59 6.92
C GLU A 370 7.60 23.63 5.88
N SER A 371 8.92 23.87 5.80
CA SER A 371 9.46 24.84 4.86
C SER A 371 9.20 24.40 3.41
N PHE A 372 9.01 25.37 2.51
CA PHE A 372 8.86 25.05 1.09
C PHE A 372 10.09 24.35 0.51
N ALA A 373 11.29 24.67 1.02
CA ALA A 373 12.54 24.04 0.58
C ALA A 373 12.55 22.54 0.93
N ASP A 374 12.26 22.18 2.19
CA ASP A 374 12.23 20.77 2.63
C ASP A 374 11.15 19.97 1.88
N TYR A 375 9.97 20.58 1.71
CA TYR A 375 8.88 19.99 0.93
C TYR A 375 9.27 19.78 -0.54
N SER A 376 9.86 20.79 -1.16
CA SER A 376 10.25 20.71 -2.58
C SER A 376 11.34 19.68 -2.78
N GLU A 377 12.35 19.65 -1.90
CA GLU A 377 13.43 18.68 -1.93
C GLU A 377 12.92 17.24 -1.80
N LEU A 378 11.97 16.98 -0.89
CA LEU A 378 11.35 15.67 -0.74
C LEU A 378 10.61 15.24 -2.01
N MET A 379 9.70 16.08 -2.51
CA MET A 379 8.86 15.72 -3.68
C MET A 379 9.69 15.58 -4.95
N ASP A 380 10.71 16.42 -5.11
CA ASP A 380 11.70 16.33 -6.17
C ASP A 380 12.55 15.04 -6.04
N GLY A 381 12.89 14.65 -4.81
CA GLY A 381 13.51 13.36 -4.49
C GLY A 381 12.63 12.16 -4.88
N VAL A 382 11.33 12.18 -4.53
CA VAL A 382 10.35 11.15 -4.92
C VAL A 382 10.24 11.07 -6.45
N GLY A 383 10.16 12.22 -7.13
CA GLY A 383 10.18 12.29 -8.58
C GLY A 383 11.46 11.70 -9.17
N GLY A 384 12.63 12.01 -8.58
CA GLY A 384 13.91 11.42 -8.98
C GLY A 384 13.97 9.90 -8.80
N ALA A 385 13.49 9.40 -7.67
CA ALA A 385 13.44 7.97 -7.37
C ALA A 385 12.54 7.22 -8.37
N LEU A 386 11.32 7.71 -8.59
CA LEU A 386 10.37 7.10 -9.52
C LEU A 386 10.88 7.16 -10.96
N LEU A 387 11.21 8.35 -11.46
CA LEU A 387 11.58 8.57 -12.86
C LEU A 387 12.94 7.92 -13.19
N GLY A 388 13.88 7.91 -12.26
CA GLY A 388 15.14 7.19 -12.41
C GLY A 388 14.92 5.67 -12.50
N SER A 389 14.00 5.14 -11.71
CA SER A 389 13.67 3.71 -11.73
C SER A 389 12.93 3.31 -13.02
N THR A 390 11.95 4.09 -13.44
CA THR A 390 11.23 3.81 -14.70
C THR A 390 12.14 4.00 -15.92
N ALA A 391 13.06 4.98 -15.90
CA ALA A 391 14.09 5.11 -16.93
C ALA A 391 15.02 3.89 -16.98
N ALA A 392 15.48 3.39 -15.83
CA ALA A 392 16.33 2.20 -15.77
C ALA A 392 15.61 0.92 -16.23
N LEU A 393 14.29 0.84 -16.04
CA LEU A 393 13.45 -0.23 -16.59
C LEU A 393 13.23 -0.07 -18.11
N GLY A 394 13.61 1.05 -18.72
CA GLY A 394 13.37 1.36 -20.12
C GLY A 394 11.93 1.83 -20.42
N LEU A 395 11.24 2.36 -19.41
CA LEU A 395 9.85 2.83 -19.46
C LEU A 395 9.72 4.35 -19.63
N LEU A 396 10.83 5.07 -19.77
CA LEU A 396 10.85 6.51 -20.01
C LEU A 396 11.28 6.80 -21.45
N LEU A 397 10.45 7.55 -22.19
CA LEU A 397 10.64 7.82 -23.61
C LEU A 397 10.74 9.31 -23.90
N GLY A 398 11.48 9.67 -24.94
CA GLY A 398 11.28 10.94 -25.60
C GLY A 398 9.86 11.02 -26.19
N PRO A 399 9.28 12.22 -26.35
CA PRO A 399 7.93 12.39 -26.89
C PRO A 399 7.69 11.62 -28.20
N GLN A 400 8.67 11.61 -29.10
CA GLN A 400 8.54 11.05 -30.45
C GLN A 400 9.12 9.63 -30.60
N ASP A 401 9.72 9.05 -29.57
CA ASP A 401 10.38 7.74 -29.65
C ASP A 401 9.35 6.62 -29.86
N PRO A 402 9.67 5.52 -30.57
CA PRO A 402 8.78 4.36 -30.67
C PRO A 402 8.53 3.72 -29.29
N LEU A 403 7.43 2.97 -29.17
CA LEU A 403 7.13 2.25 -27.92
C LEU A 403 8.22 1.20 -27.63
N PRO A 404 8.78 1.15 -26.41
CA PRO A 404 9.94 0.33 -26.11
C PRO A 404 9.52 -1.14 -25.92
N PRO A 405 10.37 -2.12 -26.29
CA PRO A 405 10.13 -3.52 -25.96
C PRO A 405 9.95 -3.74 -24.45
N ALA A 406 10.60 -2.91 -23.62
CA ALA A 406 10.45 -2.92 -22.17
C ALA A 406 9.02 -2.65 -21.69
N MET A 407 8.23 -1.84 -22.42
CA MET A 407 6.81 -1.63 -22.10
C MET A 407 6.04 -2.94 -22.19
N VAL A 408 6.29 -3.75 -23.21
CA VAL A 408 5.65 -5.07 -23.36
C VAL A 408 6.12 -6.01 -22.25
N ARG A 409 7.41 -5.96 -21.90
CA ARG A 409 8.01 -6.83 -20.87
C ARG A 409 7.51 -6.54 -19.46
N GLU A 410 7.39 -5.26 -19.08
CA GLU A 410 7.10 -4.83 -17.70
C GLU A 410 5.63 -4.45 -17.45
N LEU A 411 4.90 -4.00 -18.49
CA LEU A 411 3.51 -3.52 -18.35
C LEU A 411 2.50 -4.42 -19.09
N GLY A 412 2.98 -5.23 -20.03
CA GLY A 412 2.16 -6.17 -20.81
C GLY A 412 1.27 -5.47 -21.84
N TYR A 413 1.27 -5.97 -23.08
CA TYR A 413 0.48 -5.36 -24.16
C TYR A 413 -1.05 -5.41 -23.92
N GLY A 414 -1.54 -6.51 -23.32
CA GLY A 414 -2.96 -6.74 -23.01
C GLY A 414 -3.36 -6.53 -21.55
N GLY A 415 -2.46 -6.00 -20.72
CA GLY A 415 -2.71 -5.79 -19.29
C GLY A 415 -2.38 -6.97 -18.37
N SER A 416 -1.69 -8.01 -18.86
CA SER A 416 -1.22 -9.14 -18.04
C SER A 416 -0.24 -8.75 -16.92
N GLN A 417 0.36 -7.55 -17.01
CA GLN A 417 1.18 -6.94 -15.96
C GLN A 417 0.69 -5.52 -15.63
N ALA A 418 -0.61 -5.27 -15.78
CA ALA A 418 -1.20 -3.95 -15.56
C ALA A 418 -1.09 -3.47 -14.11
N ASP A 419 -0.92 -4.38 -13.14
CA ASP A 419 -0.81 -4.04 -11.72
C ASP A 419 0.38 -3.11 -11.45
N LEU A 420 1.54 -3.42 -12.03
CA LEU A 420 2.72 -2.58 -11.92
C LEU A 420 2.48 -1.22 -12.57
N GLY A 421 1.93 -1.21 -13.79
CA GLY A 421 1.62 0.02 -14.50
C GLY A 421 0.65 0.92 -13.74
N SER A 422 -0.40 0.32 -13.17
CA SER A 422 -1.42 1.03 -12.40
C SER A 422 -0.81 1.61 -11.14
N ARG A 423 0.05 0.85 -10.46
CA ARG A 423 0.74 1.31 -9.26
C ARG A 423 1.74 2.43 -9.53
N VAL A 424 2.51 2.35 -10.62
CA VAL A 424 3.38 3.45 -11.05
C VAL A 424 2.53 4.68 -11.39
N LEU A 425 1.42 4.49 -12.11
CA LEU A 425 0.52 5.57 -12.47
C LEU A 425 -0.08 6.26 -11.24
N GLU A 426 -0.46 5.53 -10.19
CA GLU A 426 -0.93 6.13 -8.93
C GLU A 426 0.11 7.07 -8.30
N VAL A 427 1.41 6.73 -8.34
CA VAL A 427 2.49 7.60 -7.83
C VAL A 427 2.67 8.81 -8.77
N VAL A 428 2.60 8.61 -10.09
CA VAL A 428 2.66 9.69 -11.09
C VAL A 428 1.50 10.66 -10.90
N GLU A 429 0.28 10.16 -10.66
CA GLU A 429 -0.91 10.95 -10.37
C GLU A 429 -0.73 11.75 -9.08
N GLY A 430 -0.32 11.12 -7.97
CA GLY A 430 -0.05 11.82 -6.72
C GLY A 430 0.99 12.94 -6.88
N LEU A 431 2.10 12.67 -7.57
CA LEU A 431 3.11 13.68 -7.90
C LEU A 431 2.54 14.79 -8.79
N GLY A 432 1.73 14.45 -9.79
CA GLY A 432 1.19 15.38 -10.76
C GLY A 432 0.13 16.33 -10.18
N GLU A 433 -0.83 15.79 -9.42
CA GLU A 433 -1.98 16.54 -8.90
C GLU A 433 -1.58 17.59 -7.85
N GLY A 434 -0.61 17.26 -6.99
CA GLY A 434 -0.21 18.11 -5.86
C GLY A 434 1.19 18.71 -5.96
N HIS A 435 2.10 18.06 -6.69
CA HIS A 435 3.54 18.24 -6.50
C HIS A 435 4.33 18.55 -7.77
N PHE A 436 3.68 18.67 -8.93
CA PHE A 436 4.36 18.91 -10.21
C PHE A 436 5.28 20.13 -10.17
N ARG A 437 4.88 21.19 -9.45
CA ARG A 437 5.67 22.42 -9.29
C ARG A 437 6.91 22.24 -8.41
N ALA A 438 6.90 21.28 -7.50
CA ALA A 438 8.05 20.96 -6.65
C ALA A 438 9.17 20.24 -7.42
N LEU A 439 8.84 19.61 -8.55
CA LEU A 439 9.83 18.95 -9.40
C LEU A 439 10.79 19.99 -10.01
N SER A 440 12.07 19.69 -9.95
CA SER A 440 13.15 20.54 -10.47
C SER A 440 13.13 20.58 -11.99
N GLU A 441 13.10 21.80 -12.51
CA GLU A 441 13.24 22.08 -13.94
C GLU A 441 14.70 22.00 -14.40
N THR A 442 15.63 22.45 -13.55
CA THR A 442 17.08 22.50 -13.86
C THR A 442 17.70 21.11 -14.05
N SER A 443 17.21 20.12 -13.32
CA SER A 443 17.62 18.71 -13.47
C SER A 443 16.77 17.93 -14.49
N GLY A 444 15.86 18.61 -15.18
CA GLY A 444 15.00 17.99 -16.19
C GLY A 444 13.90 17.08 -15.63
N ARG A 445 13.65 17.03 -14.31
CA ARG A 445 12.65 16.12 -13.72
C ARG A 445 11.23 16.40 -14.22
N ARG A 446 10.87 17.67 -14.43
CA ARG A 446 9.57 18.02 -15.03
C ARG A 446 9.41 17.47 -16.44
N ALA A 447 10.46 17.56 -17.26
CA ALA A 447 10.44 17.01 -18.61
C ALA A 447 10.35 15.47 -18.59
N ALA A 448 11.14 14.82 -17.73
CA ALA A 448 11.08 13.38 -17.52
C ALA A 448 9.71 12.90 -17.01
N PHE A 449 9.06 13.67 -16.13
CA PHE A 449 7.70 13.41 -15.67
C PHE A 449 6.68 13.44 -16.81
N LEU A 450 6.71 14.48 -17.64
CA LEU A 450 5.81 14.61 -18.79
C LEU A 450 6.06 13.50 -19.84
N ALA A 451 7.33 13.13 -20.05
CA ALA A 451 7.72 11.99 -20.87
C ALA A 451 7.15 10.67 -20.33
N GLN A 452 7.23 10.43 -19.02
CA GLN A 452 6.65 9.25 -18.38
C GLN A 452 5.12 9.24 -18.54
N LEU A 453 4.47 10.38 -18.33
CA LEU A 453 3.02 10.50 -18.47
C LEU A 453 2.58 10.22 -19.91
N LEU A 454 3.27 10.80 -20.91
CA LEU A 454 3.05 10.49 -22.33
C LEU A 454 3.23 9.00 -22.63
N THR A 455 4.23 8.36 -22.01
CA THR A 455 4.48 6.92 -22.20
C THR A 455 3.27 6.08 -21.79
N PHE A 456 2.64 6.40 -20.66
CA PHE A 456 1.39 5.76 -20.23
C PHE A 456 0.20 6.12 -21.14
N THR A 457 0.08 7.38 -21.58
CA THR A 457 -0.99 7.79 -22.52
C THR A 457 -0.90 7.06 -23.86
N ARG A 458 0.31 6.70 -24.29
CA ARG A 458 0.56 5.93 -25.51
C ARG A 458 0.31 4.42 -25.37
N HIS A 459 0.09 3.94 -24.15
CA HIS A 459 -0.02 2.52 -23.86
C HIS A 459 -1.26 1.89 -24.56
N PRO A 460 -1.12 0.71 -25.20
CA PRO A 460 -2.22 0.07 -25.92
C PRO A 460 -3.37 -0.39 -25.02
N TYR A 461 -3.05 -0.79 -23.78
CA TYR A 461 -4.05 -1.14 -22.78
C TYR A 461 -4.81 0.09 -22.27
N LEU A 462 -6.12 0.11 -22.54
CA LEU A 462 -6.98 1.30 -22.38
C LEU A 462 -7.10 1.81 -20.94
N ARG A 463 -7.03 0.93 -19.92
CA ARG A 463 -7.11 1.40 -18.52
C ARG A 463 -5.89 2.21 -18.12
N LEU A 464 -4.69 1.83 -18.59
CA LEU A 464 -3.46 2.58 -18.30
C LEU A 464 -3.43 3.92 -19.05
N SER A 465 -3.76 3.93 -20.34
CA SER A 465 -3.82 5.20 -21.09
C SER A 465 -4.96 6.10 -20.61
N GLY A 466 -6.12 5.51 -20.27
CA GLY A 466 -7.27 6.21 -19.70
C GLY A 466 -7.01 6.85 -18.34
N GLY A 467 -6.25 6.19 -17.46
CA GLY A 467 -5.91 6.76 -16.14
C GLY A 467 -5.16 8.10 -16.23
N THR A 468 -4.31 8.28 -17.25
CA THR A 468 -3.55 9.53 -17.44
C THR A 468 -4.40 10.76 -17.77
N LEU A 469 -5.64 10.58 -18.25
CA LEU A 469 -6.43 11.66 -18.86
C LEU A 469 -6.84 12.74 -17.86
N THR A 470 -7.21 12.35 -16.64
CA THR A 470 -7.60 13.31 -15.58
C THR A 470 -6.42 14.22 -15.23
N LEU A 471 -5.24 13.64 -15.05
CA LEU A 471 -4.02 14.39 -14.76
C LEU A 471 -3.65 15.34 -15.91
N TRP A 472 -3.70 14.88 -17.17
CA TRP A 472 -3.49 15.77 -18.32
C TRP A 472 -4.45 16.96 -18.33
N GLN A 473 -5.72 16.71 -18.02
CA GLN A 473 -6.72 17.77 -17.97
C GLN A 473 -6.41 18.80 -16.90
N GLN A 474 -5.93 18.36 -15.72
CA GLN A 474 -5.48 19.28 -14.67
C GLN A 474 -4.25 20.06 -15.12
N LEU A 475 -3.22 19.39 -15.64
CA LEU A 475 -1.97 20.03 -16.03
C LEU A 475 -2.19 21.11 -17.10
N LEU A 476 -3.04 20.83 -18.10
CA LEU A 476 -3.35 21.79 -19.17
C LEU A 476 -4.20 22.96 -18.68
N ARG A 477 -5.06 22.79 -17.66
CA ARG A 477 -5.84 23.89 -17.08
C ARG A 477 -4.97 24.86 -16.29
N GLU A 478 -3.93 24.35 -15.65
CA GLU A 478 -3.02 25.15 -14.82
C GLU A 478 -1.87 25.78 -15.61
N ALA A 479 -1.58 25.27 -16.80
CA ALA A 479 -0.50 25.79 -17.65
C ALA A 479 -0.82 27.18 -18.21
N THR A 480 0.20 28.05 -18.29
CA THR A 480 0.08 29.35 -18.96
C THR A 480 -0.06 29.16 -20.47
N PRO A 481 -0.99 29.88 -21.14
CA PRO A 481 -1.08 29.86 -22.60
C PRO A 481 0.20 30.36 -23.26
N GLN A 482 0.66 29.67 -24.32
CA GLN A 482 1.96 29.95 -24.94
C GLN A 482 2.04 31.36 -25.57
N HIS A 483 0.91 31.87 -26.08
CA HIS A 483 0.81 33.24 -26.61
C HIS A 483 0.94 34.32 -25.53
N ALA A 484 0.61 34.02 -24.27
CA ALA A 484 0.78 34.95 -23.15
C ALA A 484 2.26 35.06 -22.73
N LEU A 485 3.05 34.00 -22.93
CA LEU A 485 4.50 33.99 -22.65
C LEU A 485 5.28 34.79 -23.70
N ALA A 486 4.86 34.73 -24.98
CA ALA A 486 5.46 35.52 -26.06
C ALA A 486 5.22 37.03 -25.91
N ALA A 487 4.12 37.44 -25.29
CA ALA A 487 3.78 38.86 -25.05
C ALA A 487 4.51 39.49 -23.83
N GLY A 488 5.00 38.67 -22.88
CA GLY A 488 5.69 39.16 -21.67
C GLY A 488 7.20 39.41 -21.85
N GLY A 489 7.80 38.94 -22.93
CA GLY A 489 9.25 39.06 -23.20
C GLY A 489 9.71 40.40 -23.78
N GLY A 490 8.83 41.39 -23.91
CA GLY A 490 9.17 42.63 -24.61
C GLY A 490 8.26 43.80 -24.30
N ALA A 491 8.30 44.33 -23.07
CA ALA A 491 8.02 45.74 -22.79
C ALA A 491 8.33 46.06 -21.32
N ALA A 492 9.54 46.58 -21.05
CA ALA A 492 9.70 47.49 -19.93
C ALA A 492 8.92 48.76 -20.29
N ALA A 493 7.70 48.92 -19.79
CA ALA A 493 6.96 50.17 -19.89
C ALA A 493 7.41 51.12 -18.77
N PRO A 494 7.67 52.41 -19.06
CA PRO A 494 8.18 53.34 -18.09
C PRO A 494 7.10 53.76 -17.09
N SER A 495 7.55 54.07 -15.89
CA SER A 495 6.81 54.76 -14.83
C SER A 495 6.05 55.99 -15.35
N GLY A 496 4.74 56.02 -15.10
CA GLY A 496 3.88 57.17 -15.39
C GLY A 496 2.61 57.14 -14.55
N THR A 497 2.51 58.10 -13.63
CA THR A 497 1.45 58.34 -12.65
C THR A 497 0.10 58.69 -13.27
N GLY A 498 -0.97 58.10 -12.72
CA GLY A 498 -2.22 58.80 -12.38
C GLY A 498 -3.30 58.98 -13.47
N VAL A 499 -4.50 58.50 -13.12
CA VAL A 499 -5.84 59.16 -13.17
C VAL A 499 -6.89 58.17 -13.65
N GLY A 500 -7.90 57.94 -12.82
CA GLY A 500 -8.99 57.00 -13.07
C GLY A 500 -10.11 57.56 -13.95
N SER A 501 -10.98 56.66 -14.42
CA SER A 501 -12.40 56.95 -14.62
C SER A 501 -13.17 55.64 -14.84
N GLY A 502 -14.33 55.51 -14.20
CA GLY A 502 -15.22 54.36 -14.31
C GLY A 502 -16.30 54.52 -15.38
N ALA A 503 -16.86 53.39 -15.80
CA ALA A 503 -18.19 53.18 -16.40
C ALA A 503 -18.36 51.65 -16.55
N GLY A 504 -19.43 50.96 -16.17
CA GLY A 504 -20.82 51.36 -16.02
C GLY A 504 -21.66 50.81 -17.18
N GLY A 505 -22.34 49.68 -16.97
CA GLY A 505 -23.35 49.10 -17.88
C GLY A 505 -23.35 47.57 -17.80
N GLY A 506 -24.36 46.85 -17.32
CA GLY A 506 -25.81 47.12 -17.27
C GLY A 506 -26.50 46.33 -18.39
N GLY A 507 -26.98 45.13 -18.10
CA GLY A 507 -27.63 44.26 -19.09
C GLY A 507 -28.39 43.11 -18.45
N SER A 508 -29.64 43.38 -18.07
CA SER A 508 -30.65 42.49 -17.51
C SER A 508 -31.32 41.59 -18.56
N GLY A 509 -31.68 40.36 -18.16
CA GLY A 509 -32.60 39.49 -18.92
C GLY A 509 -33.12 38.31 -18.06
N GLN A 510 -34.30 38.50 -17.46
CA GLN A 510 -35.23 37.45 -16.96
C GLN A 510 -35.85 36.69 -18.16
N GLY A 511 -36.33 35.44 -18.14
CA GLY A 511 -36.54 34.47 -17.05
C GLY A 511 -37.00 33.08 -17.56
N SER A 512 -36.87 32.07 -16.66
CA SER A 512 -37.70 30.88 -16.30
C SER A 512 -38.66 30.15 -17.29
N PRO A 513 -39.19 28.93 -16.94
CA PRO A 513 -38.59 27.76 -16.27
C PRO A 513 -39.06 26.38 -16.85
N GLY A 514 -38.50 25.28 -16.32
CA GLY A 514 -39.08 23.91 -16.35
C GLY A 514 -38.09 22.86 -16.86
N GLY A 515 -37.90 21.66 -16.28
CA GLY A 515 -38.44 20.98 -15.11
C GLY A 515 -37.87 19.53 -15.11
N SER A 516 -37.64 18.96 -13.93
CA SER A 516 -37.46 17.52 -13.58
C SER A 516 -36.54 16.63 -14.45
N GLY A 517 -35.59 15.84 -13.95
CA GLY A 517 -35.28 15.35 -12.62
C GLY A 517 -34.40 14.09 -12.74
N GLY A 518 -33.78 13.66 -11.63
CA GLY A 518 -33.39 12.26 -11.43
C GLY A 518 -31.89 11.90 -11.52
N GLY A 519 -31.24 11.87 -10.35
CA GLY A 519 -30.49 10.68 -9.89
C GLY A 519 -29.02 10.52 -10.29
N GLY A 520 -28.15 10.45 -9.27
CA GLY A 520 -26.81 9.86 -9.40
C GLY A 520 -25.78 10.53 -8.49
N GLY A 521 -25.55 9.95 -7.31
CA GLY A 521 -24.64 10.48 -6.30
C GLY A 521 -23.19 10.52 -6.76
N ALA A 522 -22.53 11.64 -6.47
CA ALA A 522 -21.09 11.78 -6.50
C ALA A 522 -20.63 12.16 -5.09
N GLY A 523 -19.76 11.31 -4.51
CA GLY A 523 -19.11 11.54 -3.24
C GLY A 523 -18.36 12.87 -3.25
N GLY A 524 -18.55 13.65 -2.19
CA GLY A 524 -17.96 14.97 -2.04
C GLY A 524 -16.44 14.89 -1.92
N SER A 525 -15.74 15.34 -2.96
CA SER A 525 -14.39 15.87 -2.82
C SER A 525 -14.50 17.26 -2.19
N GLY A 526 -14.17 17.34 -0.90
CA GLY A 526 -14.08 18.59 -0.15
C GLY A 526 -12.98 19.47 -0.73
N SER A 527 -13.35 20.29 -1.71
CA SER A 527 -12.48 21.31 -2.28
C SER A 527 -12.27 22.41 -1.24
N SER A 528 -11.17 22.31 -0.48
CA SER A 528 -10.72 23.39 0.39
C SER A 528 -10.32 24.58 -0.48
N LYS A 529 -11.18 25.61 -0.52
CA LYS A 529 -10.86 26.94 -1.05
C LYS A 529 -9.77 27.58 -0.19
N GLY A 530 -8.52 27.24 -0.47
CA GLY A 530 -7.34 28.01 -0.09
C GLY A 530 -6.88 28.78 -1.32
N THR A 531 -7.24 30.06 -1.40
CA THR A 531 -6.70 31.02 -2.37
C THR A 531 -5.19 31.17 -2.16
N THR A 532 -4.40 30.37 -2.85
CA THR A 532 -3.00 30.67 -3.13
C THR A 532 -2.93 31.22 -4.56
N HIS A 533 -2.47 32.46 -4.72
CA HIS A 533 -2.17 33.01 -6.04
C HIS A 533 -1.14 32.08 -6.71
N GLY A 534 -1.61 31.25 -7.64
CA GLY A 534 -0.82 30.18 -8.24
C GLY A 534 0.25 30.73 -9.16
N GLN A 535 1.52 30.47 -8.85
CA GLN A 535 2.59 30.56 -9.82
C GLN A 535 2.26 29.61 -10.98
N GLN A 536 2.05 30.19 -12.16
CA GLN A 536 1.75 29.45 -13.38
C GLN A 536 3.04 28.83 -13.94
N TYR A 537 2.93 27.71 -14.67
CA TYR A 537 4.05 27.06 -15.36
C TYR A 537 3.74 26.89 -16.85
N SER A 538 4.78 26.74 -17.67
CA SER A 538 4.64 26.47 -19.11
C SER A 538 4.85 25.00 -19.43
N LEU A 539 4.02 24.43 -20.31
CA LEU A 539 4.24 23.10 -20.86
C LEU A 539 5.05 23.18 -22.17
N PRO A 540 6.06 22.30 -22.36
CA PRO A 540 6.83 22.26 -23.61
C PRO A 540 5.92 21.99 -24.83
N VAL A 541 6.15 22.73 -25.90
CA VAL A 541 5.37 22.64 -27.15
C VAL A 541 5.38 21.22 -27.72
N ASP A 542 6.53 20.55 -27.68
CA ASP A 542 6.69 19.19 -28.22
C ASP A 542 5.82 18.18 -27.46
N VAL A 543 5.69 18.33 -26.14
CA VAL A 543 4.84 17.49 -25.29
C VAL A 543 3.38 17.68 -25.63
N VAL A 544 2.93 18.93 -25.78
CA VAL A 544 1.52 19.25 -26.12
C VAL A 544 1.18 18.75 -27.52
N SER A 545 2.10 18.93 -28.48
CA SER A 545 1.94 18.45 -29.85
C SER A 545 1.83 16.93 -29.92
N GLU A 546 2.72 16.25 -29.21
CA GLU A 546 2.72 14.79 -29.12
C GLU A 546 1.46 14.27 -28.43
N LEU A 547 1.02 14.89 -27.33
CA LEU A 547 -0.23 14.55 -26.67
C LEU A 547 -1.41 14.60 -27.64
N MET A 548 -1.52 15.67 -28.45
CA MET A 548 -2.57 15.79 -29.45
C MET A 548 -2.50 14.66 -30.49
N ARG A 549 -1.30 14.35 -30.99
CA ARG A 549 -1.07 13.26 -31.95
C ARG A 549 -1.50 11.90 -31.37
N VAL A 550 -1.10 11.62 -30.13
CA VAL A 550 -1.40 10.36 -29.43
C VAL A 550 -2.90 10.21 -29.18
N LEU A 551 -3.57 11.24 -28.68
CA LEU A 551 -5.00 11.19 -28.40
C LEU A 551 -5.83 11.01 -29.68
N CYS A 552 -5.47 11.70 -30.76
CA CYS A 552 -6.14 11.52 -32.05
C CYS A 552 -5.96 10.10 -32.60
N GLY A 553 -4.74 9.56 -32.56
CA GLY A 553 -4.48 8.17 -32.98
C GLY A 553 -5.10 7.12 -32.03
N GLY A 554 -5.23 7.42 -30.74
CA GLY A 554 -5.90 6.57 -29.76
C GLY A 554 -7.40 6.51 -29.98
N MET A 555 -8.06 7.66 -30.18
CA MET A 555 -9.51 7.72 -30.44
C MET A 555 -9.94 6.99 -31.71
N ALA A 556 -9.06 6.87 -32.71
CA ALA A 556 -9.32 6.10 -33.93
C ALA A 556 -9.25 4.58 -33.71
N ARG A 557 -8.40 4.11 -32.78
CA ARG A 557 -8.22 2.70 -32.44
C ARG A 557 -9.32 2.16 -31.53
N VAL A 558 -9.88 3.01 -30.68
CA VAL A 558 -10.88 2.62 -29.68
C VAL A 558 -12.28 2.72 -30.29
N VAL A 559 -12.75 1.63 -30.88
CA VAL A 559 -14.08 1.52 -31.48
C VAL A 559 -15.01 0.71 -30.56
N PRO A 560 -16.18 1.25 -30.16
CA PRO A 560 -17.24 0.42 -29.61
C PRO A 560 -17.72 -0.51 -30.74
N SER A 561 -17.34 -1.79 -30.72
CA SER A 561 -17.81 -2.76 -31.72
C SER A 561 -19.34 -2.74 -31.73
N ALA A 562 -19.96 -2.53 -32.89
CA ALA A 562 -21.42 -2.53 -33.03
C ALA A 562 -22.01 -3.94 -33.12
N ASP A 563 -21.16 -4.96 -33.24
CA ASP A 563 -21.58 -6.33 -33.53
C ASP A 563 -21.57 -7.18 -32.25
N PRO A 564 -22.73 -7.53 -31.67
CA PRO A 564 -22.83 -8.32 -30.44
C PRO A 564 -22.44 -9.79 -30.61
N GLY A 565 -22.18 -10.26 -31.85
CA GLY A 565 -21.80 -11.64 -32.15
C GLY A 565 -20.29 -11.91 -32.21
N VAL A 566 -19.45 -10.86 -32.22
CA VAL A 566 -17.99 -11.00 -32.20
C VAL A 566 -17.52 -10.64 -30.79
N ASN A 567 -17.00 -11.62 -30.05
CA ASN A 567 -16.38 -11.43 -28.72
C ASN A 567 -15.12 -10.54 -28.83
N ASN A 568 -15.32 -9.24 -29.04
CA ASN A 568 -14.30 -8.20 -29.03
C ASN A 568 -14.22 -7.52 -27.65
N VAL A 569 -14.84 -8.10 -26.62
CA VAL A 569 -14.73 -7.61 -25.24
C VAL A 569 -13.37 -8.03 -24.72
N PRO A 570 -12.50 -7.09 -24.33
CA PRO A 570 -11.22 -7.45 -23.75
C PRO A 570 -11.40 -8.21 -22.43
N ASP A 571 -10.45 -9.09 -22.08
CA ASP A 571 -10.49 -9.93 -20.87
C ASP A 571 -10.62 -9.16 -19.54
N TRP A 572 -10.38 -7.85 -19.55
CA TRP A 572 -10.49 -6.95 -18.40
C TRP A 572 -11.87 -6.30 -18.25
N CYS A 573 -12.81 -6.58 -19.15
CA CYS A 573 -14.20 -6.16 -19.07
C CYS A 573 -15.10 -7.38 -18.88
N ASP A 574 -16.03 -7.28 -17.94
CA ASP A 574 -16.99 -8.34 -17.66
C ASP A 574 -18.10 -8.38 -18.73
N SER A 575 -18.31 -7.26 -19.43
CA SER A 575 -19.33 -7.15 -20.47
C SER A 575 -18.99 -6.14 -21.57
N HIS A 576 -19.64 -6.30 -22.73
CA HIS A 576 -19.57 -5.32 -23.81
C HIS A 576 -20.10 -3.94 -23.40
N ALA A 577 -21.11 -3.89 -22.53
CA ALA A 577 -21.66 -2.65 -22.00
C ALA A 577 -20.61 -1.88 -21.19
N GLU A 578 -19.90 -2.54 -20.28
CA GLU A 578 -18.79 -1.96 -19.52
C GLU A 578 -17.70 -1.44 -20.46
N TYR A 579 -17.28 -2.26 -21.43
CA TYR A 579 -16.28 -1.84 -22.41
C TYR A 579 -16.73 -0.58 -23.16
N LYS A 580 -17.97 -0.55 -23.63
CA LYS A 580 -18.54 0.61 -24.33
C LYS A 580 -18.55 1.85 -23.45
N GLU A 581 -18.90 1.74 -22.17
CA GLU A 581 -18.86 2.87 -21.22
C GLU A 581 -17.43 3.43 -21.06
N VAL A 582 -16.44 2.54 -20.87
CA VAL A 582 -15.03 2.93 -20.77
C VAL A 582 -14.56 3.64 -22.04
N VAL A 583 -14.90 3.11 -23.22
CA VAL A 583 -14.58 3.73 -24.51
C VAL A 583 -15.21 5.12 -24.66
N VAL A 584 -16.50 5.25 -24.34
CA VAL A 584 -17.22 6.53 -24.44
C VAL A 584 -16.63 7.56 -23.48
N SER A 585 -16.36 7.16 -22.24
CA SER A 585 -15.71 8.00 -21.23
C SER A 585 -14.32 8.47 -21.71
N TYR A 586 -13.48 7.54 -22.18
CA TYR A 586 -12.15 7.84 -22.72
C TYR A 586 -12.22 8.88 -23.85
N ARG A 587 -13.10 8.66 -24.85
CA ARG A 587 -13.23 9.58 -25.99
C ARG A 587 -13.75 10.96 -25.57
N SER A 588 -14.65 11.02 -24.59
CA SER A 588 -15.16 12.28 -24.05
C SER A 588 -14.03 13.09 -23.39
N GLN A 589 -13.24 12.45 -22.53
CA GLN A 589 -12.12 13.07 -21.84
C GLN A 589 -11.01 13.49 -22.82
N ALA A 590 -10.63 12.61 -23.76
CA ALA A 590 -9.65 12.92 -24.80
C ALA A 590 -10.06 14.16 -25.63
N LYS A 591 -11.34 14.30 -26.00
CA LYS A 591 -11.84 15.51 -26.68
C LYS A 591 -11.71 16.76 -25.82
N ALA A 592 -12.00 16.67 -24.52
CA ALA A 592 -11.84 17.81 -23.62
C ALA A 592 -10.36 18.24 -23.51
N ILE A 593 -9.45 17.27 -23.40
CA ILE A 593 -7.99 17.49 -23.36
C ILE A 593 -7.51 18.12 -24.66
N LEU A 594 -7.96 17.64 -25.83
CA LEU A 594 -7.62 18.23 -27.12
C LEU A 594 -8.02 19.71 -27.20
N ARG A 595 -9.21 20.09 -26.72
CA ARG A 595 -9.63 21.50 -26.70
C ARG A 595 -8.72 22.36 -25.84
N LEU A 596 -8.32 21.86 -24.66
CA LEU A 596 -7.38 22.55 -23.78
C LEU A 596 -5.99 22.67 -24.43
N ALA A 597 -5.47 21.58 -24.98
CA ALA A 597 -4.18 21.57 -25.68
C ALA A 597 -4.17 22.54 -26.87
N SER A 598 -5.24 22.58 -27.67
CA SER A 598 -5.38 23.52 -28.79
C SER A 598 -5.47 24.99 -28.34
N SER A 599 -6.03 25.26 -27.15
CA SER A 599 -6.04 26.62 -26.60
C SER A 599 -4.65 27.10 -26.14
N LEU A 600 -3.79 26.16 -25.72
CA LEU A 600 -2.42 26.44 -25.32
C LEU A 600 -1.48 26.57 -26.53
N ALA A 601 -1.65 25.72 -27.54
CA ALA A 601 -0.76 25.56 -28.70
C ALA A 601 -1.56 25.46 -30.03
N PRO A 602 -2.15 26.56 -30.52
CA PRO A 602 -3.08 26.54 -31.65
C PRO A 602 -2.43 26.19 -33.00
N GLU A 603 -1.20 26.63 -33.23
CA GLU A 603 -0.48 26.34 -34.48
C GLU A 603 -0.18 24.84 -34.61
N GLN A 604 0.27 24.22 -33.52
CA GLN A 604 0.56 22.80 -33.45
C GLN A 604 -0.71 21.96 -33.57
N ALA A 605 -1.82 22.44 -33.02
CA ALA A 605 -3.12 21.80 -33.20
C ALA A 605 -3.54 21.76 -34.67
N LEU A 606 -3.33 22.87 -35.41
CA LEU A 606 -3.63 22.95 -36.83
C LEU A 606 -2.71 22.01 -37.65
N GLN A 607 -1.42 21.96 -37.32
CA GLN A 607 -0.47 21.04 -37.94
C GLN A 607 -0.85 19.57 -37.70
N ALA A 608 -1.19 19.21 -36.46
CA ALA A 608 -1.62 17.86 -36.10
C ALA A 608 -2.91 17.47 -36.85
N ALA A 609 -3.89 18.38 -36.92
CA ALA A 609 -5.13 18.15 -37.66
C ALA A 609 -4.88 17.96 -39.17
N ALA A 610 -4.02 18.77 -39.78
CA ALA A 610 -3.64 18.65 -41.18
C ALA A 610 -2.94 17.31 -41.48
N ALA A 611 -2.00 16.89 -40.63
CA ALA A 611 -1.30 15.61 -40.76
C ALA A 611 -2.26 14.41 -40.66
N LEU A 612 -3.20 14.44 -39.71
CA LEU A 612 -4.20 13.39 -39.54
C LEU A 612 -5.15 13.30 -40.74
N LEU A 613 -5.63 14.43 -41.24
CA LEU A 613 -6.51 14.48 -42.40
C LEU A 613 -5.79 14.00 -43.65
N SER A 614 -4.53 14.41 -43.86
CA SER A 614 -3.71 13.90 -44.95
C SER A 614 -3.50 12.40 -44.85
N SER A 615 -3.16 11.86 -43.67
CA SER A 615 -2.98 10.42 -43.47
C SER A 615 -4.27 9.63 -43.70
N ALA A 616 -5.42 10.16 -43.28
CA ALA A 616 -6.72 9.53 -43.49
C ALA A 616 -7.08 9.50 -44.98
N LEU A 617 -6.88 10.61 -45.70
CA LEU A 617 -7.09 10.68 -47.15
C LEU A 617 -6.18 9.70 -47.90
N THR A 618 -4.91 9.58 -47.51
CA THR A 618 -3.98 8.61 -48.11
C THR A 618 -4.42 7.17 -47.84
N ALA A 619 -4.89 6.85 -46.63
CA ALA A 619 -5.42 5.52 -46.31
C ALA A 619 -6.68 5.19 -47.13
N CYS A 620 -7.55 6.17 -47.38
CA CYS A 620 -8.72 6.00 -48.26
C CYS A 620 -8.36 5.89 -49.75
N ALA A 621 -7.20 6.42 -50.17
CA ALA A 621 -6.73 6.38 -51.55
C ALA A 621 -5.90 5.13 -51.89
N ALA A 622 -5.51 4.33 -50.90
CA ALA A 622 -4.81 3.07 -51.13
C ALA A 622 -5.73 2.07 -51.87
N PRO A 623 -5.26 1.41 -52.95
CA PRO A 623 -6.07 0.43 -53.66
C PRO A 623 -6.39 -0.74 -52.72
N ALA A 624 -7.68 -1.10 -52.68
CA ALA A 624 -8.25 -2.14 -51.83
C ALA A 624 -7.69 -3.53 -52.14
#